data_AF-A0A920RFU4-F1
#
_entry.id   AF-A0A920RFU4-F1
#
_cell.length_a   1.000
_cell.length_b   1.000
_cell.length_c   1.000
_cell.angle_alpha   90.00
_cell.angle_beta   90.00
_cell.angle_gamma   90.00
#
_symmetry.space_group_name_H-M   'P 1'
#
loop_
_entity.id
_entity.type
_entity.pdbx_description
1 polymer ?
#
loop_
_entity_poly.entity_id
_entity_poly.type
_entity_poly.pdbx_seq_one_letter_code
_entity_poly.pdbx_strand_id
1 'polypeptide(L)'
;MPTALIQGRIAVQYEHLLRKELNDDWKILVWDPSSNEPDEFVAMALEADAIIGGRIPTSNWPNIPKLKLFQIPWTGHDFCSPETMPSGIPVCNCYEHETTIAEFVLCAMLETKIGLRGIDERFRAKGVGRQTARVRALSWGNP
;
A
#
# COMPACT_ATOMS: atom_id res chain seq x y z
N MET A 1 10.49 -17.64 -23.83
CA MET A 1 10.10 -17.67 -22.42
C MET A 1 9.91 -16.23 -21.97
N PRO A 2 8.67 -15.76 -21.71
CA PRO A 2 8.44 -14.42 -21.18
C PRO A 2 9.06 -14.22 -19.80
N THR A 3 9.46 -12.99 -19.49
CA THR A 3 10.11 -12.63 -18.23
C THR A 3 9.32 -11.56 -17.48
N ALA A 4 8.92 -11.87 -16.25
CA ALA A 4 8.35 -10.91 -15.32
C ALA A 4 9.43 -10.47 -14.31
N LEU A 5 9.63 -9.16 -14.16
CA LEU A 5 10.49 -8.58 -13.14
C LEU A 5 9.62 -7.96 -12.05
N ILE A 6 9.67 -8.53 -10.84
CA ILE A 6 9.09 -7.91 -9.65
C ILE A 6 10.14 -7.05 -8.96
N GLN A 7 9.83 -5.79 -8.68
CA GLN A 7 10.80 -4.83 -8.17
C GLN A 7 10.28 -4.02 -6.98
N GLY A 8 11.15 -3.81 -6.00
CA GLY A 8 10.94 -2.90 -4.89
C GLY A 8 10.30 -3.56 -3.66
N ARG A 9 10.56 -2.97 -2.48
CA ARG A 9 10.27 -3.55 -1.17
C ARG A 9 8.83 -4.06 -0.98
N ILE A 10 7.85 -3.37 -1.56
CA ILE A 10 6.43 -3.74 -1.40
C ILE A 10 6.08 -4.91 -2.32
N ALA A 11 6.45 -4.84 -3.59
CA ALA A 11 6.04 -5.84 -4.58
C ALA A 11 6.71 -7.19 -4.31
N VAL A 12 8.02 -7.20 -4.00
CA VAL A 12 8.79 -8.46 -3.81
C VAL A 12 8.20 -9.39 -2.74
N GLN A 13 7.50 -8.86 -1.74
CA GLN A 13 6.83 -9.66 -0.71
C GLN A 13 5.73 -10.59 -1.29
N TYR A 14 5.21 -10.27 -2.46
CA TYR A 14 4.16 -11.00 -3.16
C TYR A 14 4.67 -11.89 -4.30
N GLU A 15 5.99 -12.07 -4.43
CA GLU A 15 6.60 -12.97 -5.43
C GLU A 15 5.95 -14.36 -5.43
N HIS A 16 5.67 -14.90 -4.23
CA HIS A 16 5.06 -16.21 -4.05
C HIS A 16 3.68 -16.33 -4.72
N LEU A 17 2.88 -15.24 -4.76
CA LEU A 17 1.60 -15.22 -5.46
C LEU A 17 1.81 -15.22 -6.97
N LEU A 18 2.79 -14.44 -7.45
CA LEU A 18 3.11 -14.40 -8.87
C LEU A 18 3.58 -15.77 -9.38
N ARG A 19 4.41 -16.47 -8.60
CA ARG A 19 4.85 -17.86 -8.90
C ARG A 19 3.71 -18.87 -8.90
N LYS A 20 2.69 -18.66 -8.04
CA LYS A 20 1.53 -19.54 -7.95
C LYS A 20 0.58 -19.41 -9.13
N GLU A 21 0.41 -18.18 -9.64
CA GLU A 21 -0.58 -17.86 -10.67
C GLU A 21 -0.01 -17.87 -12.09
N LEU A 22 1.30 -17.62 -12.27
CA LEU A 22 1.97 -17.81 -13.55
C LEU A 22 2.32 -19.29 -13.77
N ASN A 23 2.23 -19.74 -15.02
CA ASN A 23 2.67 -21.08 -15.39
C ASN A 23 4.22 -21.17 -15.51
N ASP A 24 4.75 -22.38 -15.62
CA ASP A 24 6.20 -22.64 -15.66
C ASP A 24 6.92 -22.05 -16.90
N ASP A 25 6.17 -21.52 -17.87
CA ASP A 25 6.71 -20.84 -19.05
C ASP A 25 7.21 -19.41 -18.73
N TRP A 26 7.00 -18.90 -17.51
CA TRP A 26 7.48 -17.58 -17.10
C TRP A 26 8.78 -17.66 -16.29
N LYS A 27 9.76 -16.87 -16.71
CA LYS A 27 10.90 -16.52 -15.86
C LYS A 27 10.49 -15.39 -14.93
N ILE A 28 10.67 -15.56 -13.62
CA ILE A 28 10.44 -14.51 -12.62
C ILE A 28 11.78 -14.04 -12.08
N LEU A 29 12.09 -12.76 -12.31
CA LEU A 29 13.21 -12.03 -11.74
C LEU A 29 12.72 -11.20 -10.57
N VAL A 30 13.56 -11.06 -9.55
CA VAL A 30 13.26 -10.31 -8.33
C VAL A 30 14.37 -9.31 -8.11
N TRP A 31 14.02 -8.03 -8.04
CA TRP A 31 14.91 -6.98 -7.59
C TRP A 31 14.43 -6.44 -6.24
N ASP A 32 15.14 -6.79 -5.17
CA ASP A 32 14.87 -6.31 -3.82
C ASP A 32 15.96 -5.29 -3.42
N PRO A 33 15.62 -4.04 -3.09
CA PRO A 33 16.59 -3.05 -2.61
C PRO A 33 17.33 -3.47 -1.32
N SER A 34 16.87 -4.51 -0.60
CA SER A 34 17.58 -5.09 0.54
C SER A 34 18.78 -5.95 0.14
N SER A 35 18.77 -6.49 -1.09
CA SER A 35 19.67 -7.56 -1.53
C SER A 35 20.33 -7.29 -2.89
N ASN A 36 19.86 -6.29 -3.64
CA ASN A 36 20.32 -5.97 -4.97
C ASN A 36 20.70 -4.49 -5.10
N GLU A 37 21.76 -4.23 -5.86
CA GLU A 37 22.15 -2.87 -6.23
C GLU A 37 21.30 -2.33 -7.40
N PRO A 38 21.17 -1.01 -7.57
CA PRO A 38 20.41 -0.42 -8.68
C PRO A 38 20.89 -0.85 -10.08
N ASP A 39 22.16 -1.17 -10.26
CA ASP A 39 22.69 -1.63 -11.55
C ASP A 39 22.19 -3.05 -11.91
N GLU A 40 21.86 -3.87 -10.92
CA GLU A 40 21.25 -5.18 -11.15
C GLU A 40 19.83 -5.04 -11.70
N PHE A 41 19.08 -4.02 -11.28
CA PHE A 41 17.77 -3.69 -11.87
C PHE A 41 17.91 -3.41 -13.36
N VAL A 42 18.94 -2.67 -13.78
CA VAL A 42 19.20 -2.37 -15.20
C VAL A 42 19.41 -3.65 -15.99
N ALA A 43 20.20 -4.59 -15.47
CA ALA A 43 20.44 -5.88 -16.10
C ALA A 43 19.16 -6.72 -16.23
N MET A 44 18.32 -6.75 -15.18
CA MET A 44 17.04 -7.48 -15.19
C MET A 44 16.01 -6.82 -16.11
N ALA A 45 15.97 -5.49 -16.16
CA ALA A 45 15.02 -4.73 -16.98
C ALA A 45 15.26 -4.90 -18.50
N LEU A 46 16.50 -5.16 -18.92
CA LEU A 46 16.85 -5.43 -20.32
C LEU A 46 16.11 -6.65 -20.89
N GLU A 47 15.82 -7.64 -20.06
CA GLU A 47 15.18 -8.88 -20.48
C GLU A 47 13.69 -8.99 -20.11
N ALA A 48 13.17 -8.07 -19.28
CA ALA A 48 11.80 -8.10 -18.79
C ALA A 48 10.76 -7.79 -19.89
N ASP A 49 9.76 -8.65 -20.01
CA ASP A 49 8.55 -8.42 -20.80
C ASP A 49 7.50 -7.63 -19.99
N ALA A 50 7.48 -7.82 -18.67
CA ALA A 50 6.63 -7.08 -17.74
C ALA A 50 7.42 -6.70 -16.49
N ILE A 51 7.22 -5.47 -16.00
CA ILE A 51 7.78 -5.02 -14.72
C ILE A 51 6.62 -4.74 -13.76
N ILE A 52 6.69 -5.32 -12.57
CA ILE A 52 5.69 -5.18 -11.50
C ILE A 52 6.34 -4.45 -10.33
N GLY A 53 5.86 -3.25 -10.01
CA GLY A 53 6.38 -2.49 -8.89
C GLY A 53 6.08 -1.00 -8.95
N GLY A 54 6.90 -0.22 -8.23
CA GLY A 54 6.75 1.22 -8.08
C GLY A 54 7.77 2.03 -8.86
N ARG A 55 8.15 3.19 -8.31
CA ARG A 55 9.26 3.99 -8.84
C ARG A 55 10.49 3.11 -9.07
N ILE A 56 11.10 3.23 -10.25
CA ILE A 56 12.34 2.53 -10.61
C ILE A 56 13.51 3.03 -9.74
N PRO A 57 14.52 2.19 -9.46
CA PRO A 57 15.64 2.56 -8.58
C PRO A 57 16.70 3.45 -9.27
N THR A 58 16.57 3.67 -10.57
CA THR A 58 17.46 4.52 -11.37
C THR A 58 16.86 5.91 -11.58
N SER A 59 17.71 6.88 -11.94
CA SER A 59 17.27 8.26 -12.21
C SER A 59 16.33 8.35 -13.42
N ASN A 60 16.58 7.51 -14.43
CA ASN A 60 15.82 7.42 -15.68
C ASN A 60 15.56 5.95 -16.01
N TRP A 61 14.58 5.70 -16.88
CA TRP A 61 14.34 4.36 -17.40
C TRP A 61 15.58 3.79 -18.10
N PRO A 62 16.00 2.56 -17.77
CA PRO A 62 17.07 1.89 -18.50
C PRO A 62 16.60 1.50 -19.91
N ASN A 63 17.52 0.96 -20.71
CA ASN A 63 17.12 0.33 -21.97
C ASN A 63 16.21 -0.87 -21.68
N ILE A 64 15.03 -0.90 -22.29
CA ILE A 64 13.95 -1.85 -22.02
C ILE A 64 13.34 -2.40 -23.33
N PRO A 65 14.15 -3.03 -24.20
CA PRO A 65 13.75 -3.35 -25.58
C PRO A 65 12.61 -4.37 -25.68
N LYS A 66 12.32 -5.11 -24.59
CA LYS A 66 11.29 -6.14 -24.54
C LYS A 66 10.06 -5.76 -23.72
N LEU A 67 10.12 -4.65 -22.99
CA LEU A 67 9.07 -4.30 -22.05
C LEU A 67 7.77 -4.03 -22.80
N LYS A 68 6.69 -4.67 -22.34
CA LYS A 68 5.34 -4.56 -22.89
C LYS A 68 4.32 -4.03 -21.89
N LEU A 69 4.64 -4.05 -20.59
CA LEU A 69 3.74 -3.63 -19.52
C LEU A 69 4.53 -3.19 -18.29
N PHE A 70 4.10 -2.07 -17.71
CA PHE A 70 4.46 -1.68 -16.35
C PHE A 70 3.23 -1.73 -15.44
N GLN A 71 3.23 -2.65 -14.48
CA GLN A 71 2.12 -2.87 -13.54
C GLN A 71 2.47 -2.36 -12.14
N ILE A 72 1.66 -1.45 -11.64
CA ILE A 72 1.73 -0.96 -10.26
C ILE A 72 0.75 -1.79 -9.43
N PRO A 73 1.19 -2.52 -8.39
CA PRO A 73 0.31 -3.40 -7.61
C PRO A 73 -0.46 -2.65 -6.50
N TRP A 74 -0.68 -1.34 -6.66
CA TRP A 74 -1.43 -0.48 -5.75
C TRP A 74 -2.04 0.71 -6.53
N THR A 75 -2.84 1.54 -5.86
CA THR A 75 -3.56 2.68 -6.51
C THR A 75 -2.67 3.86 -6.87
N GLY A 76 -1.84 4.31 -5.93
CA GLY A 76 -1.00 5.51 -6.08
C GLY A 76 0.05 5.37 -7.18
N HIS A 77 0.02 6.26 -8.16
CA HIS A 77 0.90 6.23 -9.33
C HIS A 77 1.54 7.60 -9.62
N ASP A 78 1.66 8.47 -8.62
CA ASP A 78 2.14 9.85 -8.74
C ASP A 78 3.57 9.97 -9.33
N PHE A 79 4.33 8.87 -9.32
CA PHE A 79 5.66 8.78 -9.92
C PHE A 79 5.63 8.51 -11.44
N CYS A 80 4.46 8.22 -12.00
CA CYS A 80 4.24 7.97 -13.42
C CYS A 80 3.49 9.14 -14.05
N SER A 81 4.05 9.66 -15.15
CA SER A 81 3.38 10.56 -16.07
C SER A 81 3.80 10.25 -17.50
N PRO A 82 3.08 10.74 -18.52
CA PRO A 82 3.52 10.59 -19.92
C PRO A 82 4.95 11.11 -20.17
N GLU A 83 5.42 12.07 -19.39
CA GLU A 83 6.76 12.67 -19.49
C GLU A 83 7.84 11.82 -18.80
N THR A 84 7.49 11.04 -17.76
CA THR A 84 8.46 10.21 -17.02
C THR A 84 8.51 8.77 -17.50
N MET A 85 7.49 8.32 -18.24
CA MET A 85 7.35 6.93 -18.69
C MET A 85 7.88 6.73 -20.10
N PRO A 86 8.40 5.53 -20.43
CA PRO A 86 8.86 5.23 -21.77
C PRO A 86 7.69 5.26 -22.76
N SER A 87 7.90 5.85 -23.93
CA SER A 87 6.85 6.02 -24.94
C SER A 87 6.28 4.67 -25.39
N GLY A 88 4.95 4.59 -25.46
CA GLY A 88 4.24 3.40 -25.95
C GLY A 88 4.16 2.24 -24.96
N ILE A 89 4.69 2.37 -23.74
CA ILE A 89 4.55 1.35 -22.69
C ILE A 89 3.23 1.57 -21.93
N PRO A 90 2.27 0.63 -21.99
CA PRO A 90 1.09 0.66 -21.15
C PRO A 90 1.47 0.63 -19.67
N VAL A 91 0.81 1.49 -18.90
CA VAL A 91 0.92 1.55 -17.44
C VAL A 91 -0.42 1.18 -16.85
N CYS A 92 -0.44 0.18 -15.97
CA CYS A 92 -1.63 -0.26 -15.26
C CYS A 92 -1.41 -0.14 -13.76
N ASN A 93 -2.46 0.19 -13.02
CA ASN A 93 -2.46 0.18 -11.56
C ASN A 93 -3.62 -0.71 -11.05
N CYS A 94 -3.82 -0.75 -9.74
CA CYS A 94 -4.96 -1.45 -9.13
C CYS A 94 -6.10 -0.49 -8.80
N TYR A 95 -7.33 -0.97 -8.97
CA TYR A 95 -8.59 -0.33 -8.58
C TYR A 95 -9.24 -1.13 -7.43
N GLU A 96 -10.39 -0.70 -6.89
CA GLU A 96 -11.16 -1.38 -5.82
C GLU A 96 -10.76 -1.07 -4.36
N HIS A 97 -10.01 0.00 -4.12
CA HIS A 97 -9.66 0.43 -2.76
C HIS A 97 -10.69 1.39 -2.14
N GLU A 98 -11.74 1.76 -2.87
CA GLU A 98 -12.72 2.78 -2.48
C GLU A 98 -13.46 2.40 -1.20
N THR A 99 -13.93 1.16 -1.11
CA THR A 99 -14.68 0.67 0.05
C THR A 99 -13.83 0.69 1.31
N THR A 100 -12.64 0.10 1.25
CA THR A 100 -11.70 0.06 2.39
C THR A 100 -11.29 1.46 2.84
N ILE A 101 -11.06 2.38 1.89
CA ILE A 101 -10.74 3.78 2.20
C ILE A 101 -11.95 4.46 2.85
N ALA A 102 -13.16 4.25 2.32
CA ALA A 102 -14.38 4.83 2.90
C ALA A 102 -14.63 4.34 4.32
N GLU A 103 -14.43 3.04 4.59
CA GLU A 103 -14.50 2.47 5.94
C GLU A 103 -13.48 3.13 6.87
N PHE A 104 -12.22 3.24 6.43
CA PHE A 104 -11.18 3.91 7.21
C PHE A 104 -11.54 5.37 7.51
N VAL A 105 -12.02 6.12 6.53
CA VAL A 105 -12.44 7.52 6.70
C VAL A 105 -13.60 7.63 7.68
N LEU A 106 -14.63 6.78 7.56
CA LEU A 106 -15.76 6.76 8.48
C LEU A 106 -15.32 6.41 9.90
N CYS A 107 -14.45 5.41 10.07
CA CYS A 107 -13.86 5.07 11.37
C CYS A 107 -13.09 6.26 11.97
N ALA A 108 -12.25 6.94 11.17
CA ALA A 108 -11.48 8.10 11.62
C ALA A 108 -12.39 9.28 12.02
N MET A 109 -13.46 9.53 11.27
CA MET A 109 -14.46 10.55 11.59
C MET A 109 -15.17 10.24 12.91
N LEU A 110 -15.62 8.99 13.09
CA LEU A 110 -16.30 8.55 14.31
C LEU A 110 -15.38 8.61 15.52
N GLU A 111 -14.14 8.11 15.41
CA GLU A 111 -13.15 8.22 16.48
C GLU A 111 -12.88 9.67 16.85
N THR A 112 -12.72 10.55 15.85
CA THR A 112 -12.48 11.99 16.10
C THR A 112 -13.65 12.65 16.85
N LYS A 113 -14.89 12.23 16.60
CA LYS A 113 -16.08 12.81 17.25
C LYS A 113 -16.43 12.18 18.59
N ILE A 114 -16.23 10.88 18.74
CA ILE A 114 -16.68 10.11 19.90
C ILE A 114 -15.52 9.89 20.89
N GLY A 115 -14.29 9.79 20.40
CA GLY A 115 -13.11 9.41 21.19
C GLY A 115 -13.26 8.00 21.76
N LEU A 116 -13.72 7.05 20.94
CA LEU A 116 -14.09 5.71 21.36
C LEU A 116 -12.89 4.98 21.95
N ARG A 117 -11.69 5.16 21.39
CA ARG A 117 -10.45 4.63 21.97
C ARG A 117 -10.24 5.11 23.41
N GLY A 118 -10.42 6.41 23.65
CA GLY A 118 -10.29 6.96 25.00
C GLY A 118 -11.39 6.47 25.96
N ILE A 119 -12.60 6.20 25.45
CA ILE A 119 -13.68 5.57 26.22
C ILE A 119 -13.30 4.13 26.59
N ASP A 120 -12.82 3.33 25.63
CA ASP A 120 -12.38 1.95 25.82
C ASP A 120 -11.25 1.88 26.86
N GLU A 121 -10.21 2.71 26.72
CA GLU A 121 -9.09 2.77 27.67
C GLU A 121 -9.58 3.09 29.10
N ARG A 122 -10.47 4.08 29.26
CA ARG A 122 -11.07 4.41 30.56
C ARG A 122 -11.93 3.28 31.10
N PHE A 123 -12.69 2.62 30.24
CA PHE A 123 -13.58 1.54 30.62
C PHE A 123 -12.79 0.34 31.12
N ARG A 124 -11.74 -0.07 30.41
CA ARG A 124 -10.81 -1.13 30.87
C ARG A 124 -10.12 -0.79 32.18
N ALA A 125 -9.79 0.49 32.40
CA ALA A 125 -9.12 0.93 33.62
C ALA A 125 -10.06 1.08 34.84
N LYS A 126 -11.32 1.49 34.65
CA LYS A 126 -12.19 1.98 35.74
C LYS A 126 -13.61 1.38 35.76
N GLY A 127 -14.01 0.60 34.77
CA GLY A 127 -15.37 0.06 34.62
C GLY A 127 -16.42 1.10 34.15
N VAL A 128 -17.65 0.65 33.86
CA VAL A 128 -18.76 1.56 33.49
C VAL A 128 -19.19 2.28 34.77
N GLY A 129 -19.30 3.62 34.73
CA GLY A 129 -20.01 4.37 35.77
C GLY A 129 -19.18 4.98 36.90
N ARG A 130 -17.83 5.00 36.84
CA ARG A 130 -17.00 5.79 37.77
C ARG A 130 -16.75 7.24 37.32
N GLN A 131 -17.69 7.85 36.61
CA GLN A 131 -17.87 9.29 36.81
C GLN A 131 -18.57 9.41 38.16
N THR A 132 -17.80 9.81 39.18
CA THR A 132 -18.35 10.23 40.47
C THR A 132 -19.66 10.96 40.23
N ALA A 133 -20.75 10.40 40.73
CA ALA A 133 -21.96 11.17 40.96
C ALA A 133 -21.49 12.42 41.71
N ARG A 134 -21.45 13.58 41.03
CA ARG A 134 -21.59 14.83 41.75
C ARG A 134 -23.00 14.75 42.29
N VAL A 135 -23.13 14.24 43.51
CA VAL A 135 -24.31 14.46 44.34
C VAL A 135 -24.40 15.97 44.43
N ARG A 136 -25.22 16.59 43.57
CA ARG A 136 -25.77 17.90 43.87
C ARG A 136 -26.56 17.66 45.14
N ALA A 137 -26.00 18.08 46.28
CA ALA A 137 -26.79 18.19 47.50
C ALA A 137 -27.95 19.12 47.14
N LEU A 138 -29.14 18.54 46.94
CA LEU A 138 -30.38 19.29 46.93
C LEU A 138 -30.56 19.76 48.36
N SER A 139 -30.18 21.00 48.64
CA SER A 139 -30.57 21.69 49.85
C SER A 139 -32.08 21.87 49.80
N TRP A 140 -32.82 20.99 50.46
CA TRP A 140 -34.22 21.24 50.78
C TRP A 140 -34.23 22.31 51.88
N GLY A 141 -34.47 23.55 51.48
CA GLY A 141 -34.85 24.59 52.42
C GLY A 141 -36.21 24.21 53.03
N ASN A 142 -36.24 24.00 54.34
CA ASN A 142 -37.48 23.90 55.11
C ASN A 142 -38.08 25.31 55.26
N PRO A 143 -39.41 25.43 55.45
CA PRO A 143 -40.21 26.63 55.15
C PRO A 143 -39.89 27.86 56.00
#